data_AF-B7BAV9-F1
#
_entry.id   AF-B7BAV9-F1
#
_cell.length_a   1.000
_cell.length_b   1.000
_cell.length_c   1.000
_cell.angle_alpha   90.00
_cell.angle_beta   90.00
_cell.angle_gamma   90.00
#
_symmetry.space_group_name_H-M   'P 1'
#
loop_
_entity.id
_entity.type
_entity.pdbx_description
1 polymer ?
#
loop_
_entity_poly.entity_id
_entity_poly.type
_entity_poly.pdbx_seq_one_letter_code
_entity_poly.pdbx_strand_id
1 'polypeptide(L)' 'MRYEVLEGDKAGISSIRVNDQYRVEFAVVEKGEPRITICNILELSNHYK' A
#
# COMPACT_ATOMS: atom_id res chain seq x y z
N MET A 1 12.19 -0.16 -7.90
CA MET A 1 11.09 0.76 -7.53
C MET A 1 10.20 0.04 -6.52
N ARG A 2 9.69 0.72 -5.48
CA ARG A 2 8.99 0.11 -4.33
C ARG A 2 7.49 0.43 -4.27
N TYR A 3 6.97 1.10 -5.31
CA TYR A 3 5.59 1.54 -5.46
C TYR A 3 4.91 0.74 -6.57
N GLU A 4 3.65 0.38 -6.35
CA GLU A 4 2.76 -0.16 -7.39
C GLU A 4 1.32 0.26 -7.13
N VAL A 5 0.52 0.30 -8.20
CA VAL A 5 -0.94 0.35 -8.09
C VAL A 5 -1.44 -1.08 -8.22
N LEU A 6 -2.26 -1.52 -7.26
CA LEU A 6 -2.82 -2.86 -7.24
C LEU A 6 -3.92 -3.00 -8.29
N GLU A 7 -4.06 -4.22 -8.82
CA GLU A 7 -5.05 -4.59 -9.84
C GLU A 7 -6.05 -5.61 -9.27
N GLY A 8 -7.08 -5.96 -10.05
CA GLY A 8 -8.12 -6.91 -9.66
C GLY A 8 -9.03 -6.37 -8.55
N ASP A 9 -9.31 -7.18 -7.53
CA ASP A 9 -10.23 -6.82 -6.43
C ASP A 9 -9.74 -5.62 -5.59
N LYS A 10 -8.45 -5.27 -5.70
CA LYS A 10 -7.84 -4.11 -5.04
C LYS A 10 -7.54 -2.96 -6.00
N ALA A 11 -8.17 -2.93 -7.18
CA ALA A 11 -7.99 -1.86 -8.16
C ALA A 11 -8.17 -0.47 -7.54
N GLY A 12 -7.21 0.42 -7.77
CA GLY A 12 -7.21 1.79 -7.22
C GLY A 12 -6.57 1.94 -5.84
N ILE A 13 -6.12 0.84 -5.22
CA ILE A 13 -5.28 0.88 -4.02
C ILE A 13 -3.81 0.95 -4.45
N SER A 14 -3.09 1.93 -3.92
CA SER A 14 -1.63 2.03 -4.06
C SER A 14 -0.93 1.20 -2.99
N SER A 15 0.22 0.61 -3.32
CA SER A 15 1.04 -0.11 -2.36
C SER A 15 2.49 0.34 -2.41
N ILE A 16 3.09 0.55 -1.24
CA ILE A 16 4.49 0.97 -1.11
C ILE A 16 5.22 0.15 -0.06
N ARG A 17 6.40 -0.35 -0.42
CA ARG A 17 7.33 -0.98 0.53
C ARG A 17 8.09 0.10 1.30
N VAL A 18 7.76 0.27 2.57
CA VAL A 18 8.31 1.33 3.43
C VAL A 18 9.74 0.98 3.85
N ASN A 19 9.97 -0.26 4.25
CA ASN A 19 11.29 -0.77 4.57
C ASN A 19 11.34 -2.27 4.23
N ASP A 20 12.37 -2.97 4.70
CA ASP A 20 12.54 -4.38 4.35
C ASP A 20 11.53 -5.30 5.05
N GLN A 21 10.78 -4.78 6.04
CA GLN A 21 9.82 -5.52 6.86
C GLN A 21 8.36 -5.13 6.60
N TYR A 22 8.05 -3.97 6.02
CA TYR A 22 6.66 -3.51 5.93
C TYR A 22 6.26 -3.02 4.56
N ARG A 23 5.00 -3.28 4.24
CA ARG A 23 4.29 -2.73 3.09
C ARG A 23 3.02 -2.03 3.53
N VAL A 24 2.80 -0.84 2.99
CA VAL A 24 1.60 -0.05 3.26
C VAL A 24 0.75 -0.03 2.00
N GLU A 25 -0.52 -0.42 2.14
CA GLU A 25 -1.55 -0.24 1.12
C GLU A 25 -2.41 0.96 1.49
N PHE A 26 -2.64 1.86 0.54
CA PHE A 26 -3.37 3.11 0.76
C PHE A 26 -4.18 3.54 -0.46
N ALA A 27 -5.28 4.24 -0.22
CA ALA A 27 -6.06 4.91 -1.25
C ALA A 27 -5.77 6.41 -1.25
N VAL A 28 -5.79 7.03 -2.42
CA VAL A 28 -5.65 8.48 -2.61
C VAL A 28 -6.94 9.03 -3.18
N VAL A 29 -7.46 10.09 -2.57
CA VAL A 29 -8.56 10.87 -3.13
C VAL A 29 -8.07 12.28 -3.36
N GLU A 30 -7.93 12.67 -4.62
CA GLU A 30 -7.45 14.00 -5.03
C GLU A 30 -8.59 15.00 -5.24
N LYS A 31 -9.83 14.52 -5.42
CA LYS A 31 -10.99 15.39 -5.63
C LYS A 31 -11.51 15.93 -4.29
N GLY A 32 -11.59 17.25 -4.21
CA GLY A 32 -12.02 17.96 -3.00
C GLY A 32 -10.83 18.23 -2.09
N GLU A 33 -10.97 17.97 -0.79
CA GLU A 33 -9.85 18.02 0.14
C GLU A 33 -8.97 16.77 -0.04
N PRO A 34 -7.69 16.92 -0.42
CA PRO A 34 -6.81 15.78 -0.65
C PRO A 34 -6.64 14.93 0.61
N ARG A 35 -6.88 13.63 0.47
CA ARG A 35 -6.77 12.69 1.60
C ARG A 35 -6.11 11.38 1.18
N ILE A 36 -5.37 10.82 2.13
CA ILE A 36 -4.77 9.50 2.05
C ILE A 36 -5.41 8.64 3.13
N THR A 37 -5.89 7.46 2.76
CA THR A 37 -6.43 6.48 3.71
C THR A 37 -5.52 5.25 3.72
N ILE A 38 -4.96 4.93 4.88
CA ILE A 38 -4.20 3.70 5.08
C ILE A 38 -5.19 2.54 5.18
N CYS A 39 -5.13 1.61 4.23
CA CYS A 39 -6.00 0.44 4.19
C CYS A 39 -5.41 -0.71 4.99
N ASN A 40 -4.11 -1.00 4.77
CA ASN A 40 -3.40 -2.08 5.44
C ASN A 40 -1.94 -1.72 5.69
N ILE A 41 -1.40 -2.28 6.78
CA ILE A 41 0.04 -2.37 7.04
C ILE A 41 0.36 -3.86 7.12
N LEU A 42 1.09 -4.36 6.14
CA LEU A 42 1.46 -5.76 6.01
C LEU A 42 2.91 -5.94 6.45
N GLU A 43 3.15 -6.94 7.29
CA GLU A 43 4.52 -7.38 7.59
C GLU A 43 4.99 -8.33 6.48
N LEU A 44 6.17 -8.06 5.92
CA LEU A 44 6.85 -8.81 4.88
C LEU A 44 7.72 -9.93 5.46
N SER A 45 7.66 -10.19 6.77
CA SER A 45 8.53 -11.12 7.47
C SER A 45 8.66 -12.40 6.65
N ASN A 46 9.87 -12.63 6.17
CA ASN A 46 10.18 -13.85 5.47
C ASN A 46 9.85 -14.99 6.44
N HIS A 47 8.92 -15.87 6.06
CA HIS A 47 8.44 -16.97 6.90
C HIS A 47 9.51 -18.07 7.14
N TYR A 48 10.77 -17.79 6.80
CA TYR A 48 11.94 -18.60 7.10
C TYR A 48 12.67 -17.99 8.30
N LYS A 49 12.34 -18.48 9.49
CA LYS A 49 13.23 -18.49 10.66
C LYS A 49 13.93 -19.84 10.72
#